data_AF-A0A224YP41-F1
#
_entry.id   AF-A0A224YP41-F1
#
_cell.length_a   1.000
_cell.length_b   1.000
_cell.length_c   1.000
_cell.angle_alpha   90.00
_cell.angle_beta   90.00
_cell.angle_gamma   90.00
#
_symmetry.space_group_name_H-M   'P 1'
#
loop_
_entity.id
_entity.type
_entity.pdbx_description
1 polymer ?
#
loop_
_entity_poly.entity_id
_entity_poly.type
_entity_poly.pdbx_seq_one_letter_code
_entity_poly.pdbx_strand_id
1 'polypeptide(L)'
;MKDADVPLRGFHWRPGSTRETTGILLWNEVFLMTNSNGEEVAVLLMDTQGTFDCESTMKESTIIFSLSTMTSSVQIYNLMGNIKEDDLQHLQFFAEYGMLAQKESERHPFQKLLFLVRDWNWPYEREFGSCDGRALIASRLQIKDGQDTELKTLRQSIKSSFSDIDCFLMPHPGEKVA
;
A
#
# COMPACT_ATOMS: atom_id res chain seq x y z
N MET A 1 -17.31 15.01 -19.41
CA MET A 1 -17.62 16.05 -18.40
C MET A 1 -19.07 15.98 -17.91
N LYS A 2 -19.68 14.77 -17.82
CA LYS A 2 -21.07 14.57 -17.35
C LYS A 2 -21.17 13.86 -15.98
N ASP A 3 -20.04 13.51 -15.36
CA ASP A 3 -20.02 12.62 -14.19
C ASP A 3 -19.67 13.32 -12.86
N ALA A 4 -19.56 14.65 -12.83
CA ALA A 4 -19.16 15.37 -11.61
C ALA A 4 -20.24 15.39 -10.52
N ASP A 5 -21.52 15.23 -10.88
CA ASP A 5 -22.66 15.31 -9.95
C ASP A 5 -23.23 13.92 -9.58
N VAL A 6 -22.61 12.83 -10.04
CA VAL A 6 -23.05 11.47 -9.69
C VAL A 6 -22.43 11.09 -8.35
N PRO A 7 -23.24 10.73 -7.32
CA PRO A 7 -22.71 10.29 -6.04
C PRO A 7 -21.83 9.04 -6.21
N LEU A 8 -20.70 8.99 -5.50
CA LEU A 8 -19.83 7.83 -5.45
C LEU A 8 -20.60 6.61 -4.93
N ARG A 9 -20.58 5.51 -5.69
CA ARG A 9 -21.12 4.21 -5.31
C ARG A 9 -19.98 3.19 -5.33
N GLY A 10 -20.09 2.14 -4.54
CA GLY A 10 -19.00 1.17 -4.41
C GLY A 10 -18.99 0.54 -3.02
N PHE A 11 -17.79 0.19 -2.56
CA PHE A 11 -17.57 -0.14 -1.15
C PHE A 11 -18.14 0.97 -0.27
N HIS A 12 -18.73 0.58 0.86
CA HIS A 12 -19.29 1.55 1.78
C HIS A 12 -18.15 2.37 2.39
N TRP A 13 -18.26 3.69 2.32
CA TRP A 13 -17.27 4.61 2.88
C TRP A 13 -18.01 5.74 3.58
N ARG A 14 -17.43 6.26 4.66
CA ARG A 14 -17.95 7.43 5.37
C ARG A 14 -16.80 8.27 5.93
N PRO A 15 -16.95 9.60 5.99
CA PRO A 15 -16.12 10.42 6.85
C PRO A 15 -16.46 10.14 8.31
N GLY A 16 -15.46 10.10 9.19
CA GLY A 16 -15.67 9.87 10.61
C GLY A 16 -14.43 9.33 11.30
N SER A 17 -14.37 9.47 12.62
CA SER A 17 -13.28 8.93 13.44
C SER A 17 -13.42 7.43 13.71
N THR A 18 -14.60 6.85 13.45
CA THR A 18 -14.87 5.43 13.62
C THR A 18 -14.70 4.69 12.32
N ARG A 19 -14.01 3.55 12.40
CA ARG A 19 -13.84 2.63 11.27
C ARG A 19 -15.16 2.23 10.62
N GLU A 20 -15.08 1.81 9.37
CA GLU A 20 -16.21 1.30 8.59
C GLU A 20 -15.94 -0.12 8.11
N THR A 21 -14.86 -0.34 7.35
CA THR A 21 -14.45 -1.68 6.90
C THR A 21 -13.82 -2.48 8.03
N THR A 22 -14.26 -3.73 8.24
CA THR A 22 -13.67 -4.69 9.18
C THR A 22 -13.21 -5.93 8.41
N GLY A 23 -11.94 -6.34 8.60
CA GLY A 23 -11.36 -7.47 7.87
C GLY A 23 -10.97 -7.16 6.42
N ILE A 24 -11.26 -8.09 5.51
CA ILE A 24 -10.97 -7.99 4.07
C ILE A 24 -12.28 -8.19 3.32
N LEU A 25 -12.68 -7.20 2.53
CA LEU A 25 -13.84 -7.23 1.66
C LEU A 25 -13.40 -7.40 0.21
N LEU A 26 -14.07 -8.29 -0.52
CA LEU A 26 -13.94 -8.40 -1.96
C LEU A 26 -15.16 -7.78 -2.63
N TRP A 27 -14.94 -7.14 -3.76
CA TRP A 27 -16.05 -6.70 -4.60
C TRP A 27 -16.84 -7.92 -5.07
N ASN A 28 -18.18 -7.82 -5.10
CA ASN A 28 -19.06 -8.94 -5.38
C ASN A 28 -19.06 -9.39 -6.85
N GLU A 29 -18.43 -8.60 -7.73
CA GLU A 29 -18.29 -8.89 -9.15
C GLU A 29 -16.81 -9.03 -9.52
N VAL A 30 -16.49 -10.07 -10.28
CA VAL A 30 -15.16 -10.28 -10.86
C VAL A 30 -15.15 -9.66 -12.25
N PHE A 31 -14.18 -8.79 -12.53
CA PHE A 31 -14.05 -8.14 -13.82
C PHE A 31 -13.18 -9.00 -14.75
N LEU A 32 -13.77 -9.53 -15.83
CA LEU A 32 -13.02 -10.24 -16.87
C LEU A 32 -12.49 -9.22 -17.88
N MET A 33 -11.18 -9.24 -18.12
CA MET A 33 -10.52 -8.28 -18.99
C MET A 33 -9.35 -8.90 -19.74
N THR A 34 -9.03 -8.36 -20.91
CA THR A 34 -7.92 -8.84 -21.73
C THR A 34 -6.68 -8.00 -21.44
N ASN A 35 -5.57 -8.65 -21.08
CA ASN A 35 -4.31 -7.97 -20.83
C ASN A 35 -3.61 -7.53 -22.14
N SER A 36 -2.49 -6.83 -22.03
CA SER A 36 -1.69 -6.39 -23.19
C SER A 36 -1.14 -7.53 -24.05
N ASN A 37 -1.07 -8.74 -23.50
CA ASN A 37 -0.59 -9.94 -24.19
C ASN A 37 -1.74 -10.70 -24.90
N GLY A 38 -2.98 -10.23 -24.78
CA GLY A 38 -4.15 -10.89 -25.36
C GLY A 38 -4.76 -11.99 -24.50
N GLU A 39 -4.30 -12.16 -23.24
CA GLU A 39 -4.81 -13.18 -22.32
C GLU A 39 -6.00 -12.64 -21.52
N GLU A 40 -7.02 -13.48 -21.31
CA GLU A 40 -8.12 -13.17 -20.41
C GLU A 40 -7.68 -13.31 -18.96
N VAL A 41 -7.88 -12.26 -18.17
CA VAL A 41 -7.56 -12.21 -16.75
C VAL A 41 -8.79 -11.81 -15.95
N ALA A 42 -8.89 -12.36 -14.74
CA ALA A 42 -9.90 -11.99 -13.76
C ALA A 42 -9.31 -10.95 -12.79
N VAL A 43 -9.95 -9.79 -12.69
CA VAL A 43 -9.57 -8.73 -11.76
C VAL A 43 -10.56 -8.70 -10.59
N LEU A 44 -9.99 -8.87 -9.40
CA LEU A 44 -10.69 -8.76 -8.12
C LEU A 44 -10.25 -7.46 -7.44
N LEU A 45 -11.22 -6.74 -6.88
CA LEU A 45 -10.96 -5.58 -6.05
C LEU A 45 -11.12 -5.96 -4.59
N MET A 46 -10.13 -5.60 -3.79
CA MET A 46 -10.07 -5.88 -2.37
C MET A 46 -10.03 -4.56 -1.60
N ASP A 47 -10.96 -4.38 -0.67
CA ASP A 47 -10.92 -3.30 0.32
C ASP A 47 -10.58 -3.90 1.68
N THR A 48 -9.53 -3.38 2.32
CA THR A 48 -9.02 -3.90 3.58
C THR A 48 -9.29 -2.90 4.68
N GLN A 49 -9.58 -3.39 5.88
CA GLN A 49 -9.67 -2.57 7.06
C GLN A 49 -8.44 -1.65 7.20
N GLY A 50 -8.69 -0.39 7.58
CA GLY A 50 -7.64 0.56 7.91
C GLY A 50 -6.73 0.00 8.99
N THR A 51 -5.46 -0.21 8.65
CA THR A 51 -4.47 -0.69 9.60
C THR A 51 -4.18 0.41 10.63
N PHE A 52 -4.01 0.02 11.89
CA PHE A 52 -3.59 0.90 13.00
C PHE A 52 -4.65 1.95 13.41
N ASP A 53 -5.93 1.57 13.39
CA ASP A 53 -6.99 2.34 14.03
C ASP A 53 -6.94 2.23 15.58
N CYS A 54 -7.65 3.11 16.28
CA CYS A 54 -7.65 3.17 17.75
C CYS A 54 -8.28 1.94 18.43
N GLU A 55 -8.94 1.06 17.68
CA GLU A 55 -9.73 -0.04 18.23
C GLU A 55 -9.10 -1.42 17.99
N SER A 56 -8.17 -1.53 17.04
CA SER A 56 -7.54 -2.79 16.65
C SER A 56 -6.16 -2.90 17.28
N THR A 57 -5.82 -4.09 17.72
CA THR A 57 -4.45 -4.37 18.14
C THR A 57 -3.51 -4.27 16.95
N MET A 58 -2.24 -3.91 17.20
CA MET A 58 -1.18 -3.96 16.18
C MET A 58 -1.15 -5.33 15.50
N LYS A 59 -1.38 -6.41 16.26
CA LYS A 59 -1.42 -7.78 15.76
C LYS A 59 -2.55 -8.05 14.77
N GLU A 60 -3.76 -7.57 15.02
CA GLU A 60 -4.91 -7.75 14.11
C GLU A 60 -4.69 -7.00 12.80
N SER A 61 -4.20 -5.75 12.88
CA SER A 61 -3.85 -4.96 11.70
C SER A 61 -2.79 -5.67 10.85
N THR A 62 -1.75 -6.21 11.50
CA THR A 62 -0.71 -7.00 10.82
C THR A 62 -1.27 -8.25 10.15
N ILE A 63 -2.21 -8.97 10.78
CA ILE A 63 -2.81 -10.17 10.16
C ILE A 63 -3.60 -9.80 8.90
N ILE A 64 -4.47 -8.80 8.97
CA ILE A 64 -5.29 -8.36 7.81
C ILE A 64 -4.38 -7.93 6.66
N PHE A 65 -3.39 -7.08 6.94
CA PHE A 65 -2.45 -6.63 5.92
C PHE A 65 -1.56 -7.75 5.37
N SER A 66 -1.15 -8.72 6.20
CA SER A 66 -0.38 -9.88 5.72
C SER A 66 -1.21 -10.72 4.77
N LEU A 67 -2.46 -11.02 5.13
CA LEU A 67 -3.37 -11.80 4.30
C LEU A 67 -3.69 -11.09 2.98
N SER A 68 -3.93 -9.78 3.00
CA SER A 68 -4.15 -9.00 1.79
C SER A 68 -2.90 -8.98 0.90
N THR A 69 -1.71 -8.85 1.49
CA THR A 69 -0.44 -8.84 0.74
C THR A 69 -0.14 -10.21 0.12
N MET A 70 -0.38 -11.31 0.85
CA MET A 70 -0.16 -12.67 0.34
C MET A 70 -1.14 -13.06 -0.78
N THR A 71 -2.34 -12.48 -0.78
CA THR A 71 -3.40 -12.83 -1.74
C THR A 71 -3.53 -11.86 -2.90
N SER A 72 -2.91 -10.67 -2.81
CA SER A 72 -2.92 -9.66 -3.86
C SER A 72 -1.68 -9.73 -4.75
N SER A 73 -1.87 -9.40 -6.03
CA SER A 73 -0.76 -9.13 -6.96
C SER A 73 -0.21 -7.72 -6.83
N VAL A 74 -1.07 -6.77 -6.42
CA VAL A 74 -0.73 -5.38 -6.16
C VAL A 74 -1.30 -4.98 -4.81
N GLN A 75 -0.42 -4.72 -3.86
CA GLN A 75 -0.79 -4.16 -2.56
C GLN A 75 -0.62 -2.63 -2.62
N ILE A 76 -1.72 -1.90 -2.44
CA ILE A 76 -1.67 -0.44 -2.28
C ILE A 76 -1.58 -0.15 -0.78
N TYR A 77 -0.49 0.47 -0.36
CA TYR A 77 -0.31 0.93 1.01
C TYR A 77 -0.68 2.41 1.10
N ASN A 78 -1.90 2.67 1.55
CA ASN A 78 -2.48 4.01 1.63
C ASN A 78 -2.02 4.74 2.90
N LEU A 79 -1.23 5.80 2.73
CA LEU A 79 -0.62 6.60 3.80
C LEU A 79 -1.06 8.05 3.70
N MET A 80 -1.10 8.76 4.82
CA MET A 80 -1.48 10.17 4.87
C MET A 80 -0.28 11.08 5.11
N GLY A 81 -0.13 12.10 4.27
CA GLY A 81 0.85 13.19 4.41
C GLY A 81 2.27 12.83 4.00
N ASN A 82 2.88 11.80 4.60
CA ASN A 82 4.26 11.38 4.30
C ASN A 82 4.47 9.89 4.63
N ILE A 83 5.62 9.36 4.21
CA ILE A 83 6.12 8.04 4.61
C ILE A 83 7.09 8.23 5.77
N LYS A 84 6.71 7.74 6.94
CA LYS A 84 7.50 7.81 8.18
C LYS A 84 8.19 6.47 8.48
N GLU A 85 9.07 6.44 9.48
CA GLU A 85 9.78 5.19 9.84
C GLU A 85 8.85 4.16 10.49
N ASP A 86 7.83 4.58 11.25
CA ASP A 86 6.79 3.69 11.80
C ASP A 86 6.00 2.99 10.69
N ASP A 87 5.67 3.70 9.60
CA ASP A 87 5.05 3.10 8.41
C ASP A 87 5.93 1.98 7.80
N LEU A 88 7.25 2.19 7.79
CA LEU A 88 8.19 1.17 7.29
C LEU A 88 8.33 0.01 8.29
N GLN A 89 8.35 0.28 9.60
CA GLN A 89 8.43 -0.75 10.64
C GLN A 89 7.21 -1.66 10.63
N HIS A 90 6.03 -1.14 10.28
CA HIS A 90 4.85 -1.96 10.04
C HIS A 90 5.09 -3.02 8.95
N LEU A 91 5.96 -2.71 7.98
CA LEU A 91 6.32 -3.65 6.92
C LEU A 91 7.32 -4.74 7.35
N GLN A 92 7.98 -4.57 8.51
CA GLN A 92 9.00 -5.50 9.02
C GLN A 92 8.47 -6.92 9.20
N PHE A 93 7.28 -7.03 9.80
CA PHE A 93 6.63 -8.32 10.04
C PHE A 93 6.36 -9.10 8.74
N PHE A 94 6.06 -8.41 7.62
CA PHE A 94 5.84 -9.06 6.33
C PHE A 94 7.13 -9.54 5.70
N ALA A 95 8.21 -8.79 5.93
CA ALA A 95 9.52 -9.13 5.45
C ALA A 95 10.02 -10.43 6.10
N GLU A 96 9.75 -10.62 7.39
CA GLU A 96 10.04 -11.86 8.10
C GLU A 96 9.24 -13.05 7.57
N TYR A 97 7.95 -12.89 7.30
CA TYR A 97 7.12 -13.95 6.71
C TYR A 97 7.53 -14.27 5.27
N GLY A 98 7.76 -13.24 4.46
CA GLY A 98 8.26 -13.37 3.09
C GLY A 98 9.61 -14.08 3.05
N MET A 99 10.52 -13.79 3.98
CA MET A 99 11.80 -14.49 4.09
C MET A 99 11.64 -15.97 4.45
N LEU A 100 10.67 -16.34 5.28
CA LEU A 100 10.38 -17.76 5.57
C LEU A 100 9.91 -18.49 4.30
N ALA A 101 9.05 -17.87 3.49
CA ALA A 101 8.61 -18.42 2.21
C ALA A 101 9.74 -18.45 1.14
N GLN A 102 10.65 -17.47 1.19
CA GLN A 102 11.78 -17.37 0.26
C GLN A 102 12.90 -18.38 0.55
N LYS A 103 12.98 -18.95 1.76
CA LYS A 103 13.88 -20.08 2.03
C LYS A 103 13.57 -21.32 1.19
N GLU A 104 12.36 -21.41 0.63
CA GLU A 104 11.93 -22.51 -0.23
C GLU A 104 12.06 -22.19 -1.74
N SER A 105 12.36 -20.93 -2.12
CA SER A 105 12.42 -20.49 -3.52
C SER A 105 13.25 -19.21 -3.71
N GLU A 106 14.09 -19.14 -4.76
CA GLU A 106 14.92 -17.96 -5.08
C GLU A 106 14.14 -16.72 -5.56
N ARG A 107 12.80 -16.76 -5.57
CA ARG A 107 11.95 -15.68 -6.08
C ARG A 107 11.49 -14.73 -4.97
N HIS A 108 11.16 -13.50 -5.34
CA HIS A 108 10.49 -12.57 -4.43
C HIS A 108 9.14 -13.18 -3.98
N PRO A 109 8.83 -13.20 -2.67
CA PRO A 109 7.59 -13.76 -2.16
C PRO A 109 6.36 -12.95 -2.59
N PHE A 110 6.51 -11.66 -2.83
CA PHE A 110 5.42 -10.76 -3.23
C PHE A 110 5.73 -10.04 -4.54
N GLN A 111 4.68 -9.59 -5.22
CA GLN A 111 4.76 -8.96 -6.53
C GLN A 111 4.99 -7.44 -6.40
N LYS A 112 3.92 -6.63 -6.32
CA LYS A 112 4.03 -5.16 -6.31
C LYS A 112 3.51 -4.54 -5.02
N LEU A 113 4.32 -3.66 -4.43
CA LEU A 113 3.92 -2.76 -3.35
C LEU A 113 3.88 -1.31 -3.87
N LEU A 114 2.72 -0.67 -3.82
CA LEU A 114 2.55 0.73 -4.20
C LEU A 114 2.25 1.58 -2.97
N PHE A 115 3.17 2.46 -2.60
CA PHE A 115 2.91 3.49 -1.58
C PHE A 115 2.02 4.58 -2.19
N LEU A 116 0.81 4.75 -1.68
CA LEU A 116 -0.08 5.82 -2.08
C LEU A 116 -0.10 6.87 -0.99
N VAL A 117 0.65 7.96 -1.18
CA VAL A 117 0.73 9.06 -0.23
C VAL A 117 -0.38 10.06 -0.53
N ARG A 118 -1.41 10.05 0.30
CA ARG A 118 -2.53 11.00 0.29
C ARG A 118 -2.09 12.33 0.88
N ASP A 119 -2.73 13.41 0.44
CA ASP A 119 -2.56 14.74 1.01
C ASP A 119 -1.08 15.16 1.12
N TRP A 120 -0.33 14.93 0.04
CA TRP A 120 1.08 15.31 -0.02
C TRP A 120 1.23 16.83 0.09
N ASN A 121 1.89 17.29 1.15
CA ASN A 121 1.90 18.71 1.55
C ASN A 121 3.04 19.53 0.91
N TRP A 122 3.99 18.89 0.24
CA TRP A 122 5.22 19.54 -0.25
C TRP A 122 5.39 19.42 -1.77
N PRO A 123 4.41 19.87 -2.58
CA PRO A 123 4.49 19.76 -4.04
C PRO A 123 5.64 20.57 -4.66
N TYR A 124 6.16 21.57 -3.93
CA TYR A 124 7.29 22.39 -4.34
C TYR A 124 8.65 21.69 -4.19
N GLU A 125 8.74 20.66 -3.34
CA GLU A 125 9.93 19.81 -3.21
C GLU A 125 9.84 18.60 -4.12
N ARG A 126 8.64 18.02 -4.23
CA ARG A 126 8.34 16.85 -5.04
C ARG A 126 6.94 16.96 -5.62
N GLU A 127 6.84 16.97 -6.93
CA GLU A 127 5.58 17.08 -7.66
C GLU A 127 4.67 15.88 -7.42
N PHE A 128 3.37 16.08 -7.65
CA PHE A 128 2.40 15.00 -7.57
C PHE A 128 2.64 13.93 -8.65
N GLY A 129 2.22 12.70 -8.37
CA GLY A 129 2.32 11.58 -9.30
C GLY A 129 3.40 10.56 -8.98
N SER A 130 3.68 9.69 -9.94
CA SER A 130 4.55 8.52 -9.75
C SER A 130 6.04 8.81 -9.90
N CYS A 131 6.43 9.80 -10.71
CA CYS A 131 7.85 10.08 -10.97
C CYS A 131 8.58 10.49 -9.68
N ASP A 132 8.07 11.52 -9.03
CA ASP A 132 8.63 12.04 -7.79
C ASP A 132 8.29 11.17 -6.58
N GLY A 133 7.15 10.46 -6.63
CA GLY A 133 6.83 9.40 -5.68
C GLY A 133 7.89 8.29 -5.67
N ARG A 134 8.30 7.78 -6.83
CA ARG A 134 9.35 6.76 -6.94
C ARG A 134 10.68 7.26 -6.37
N ALA A 135 11.05 8.51 -6.68
CA ALA A 135 12.24 9.12 -6.12
C ALA A 135 12.12 9.28 -4.58
N LEU A 136 10.91 9.51 -4.05
CA LEU A 136 10.67 9.64 -2.62
C LEU A 136 10.90 8.30 -1.93
N ILE A 137 10.22 7.25 -2.36
CA ILE A 137 10.36 5.93 -1.74
C ILE A 137 11.78 5.39 -1.88
N ALA A 138 12.46 5.61 -3.02
CA ALA A 138 13.86 5.24 -3.20
C ALA A 138 14.77 5.91 -2.16
N SER A 139 14.53 7.20 -1.86
CA SER A 139 15.29 7.93 -0.82
C SER A 139 14.97 7.44 0.60
N ARG A 140 13.73 7.03 0.89
CA ARG A 140 13.31 6.50 2.20
C ARG A 140 13.88 5.10 2.46
N LEU A 141 13.92 4.26 1.43
CA LEU A 141 14.49 2.91 1.48
C LEU A 141 16.01 2.88 1.26
N GLN A 142 16.69 4.02 1.13
CA GLN A 142 18.14 4.06 1.04
C GLN A 142 18.77 3.58 2.35
N ILE A 143 19.70 2.61 2.24
CA ILE A 143 20.48 2.10 3.37
C ILE A 143 21.72 3.00 3.50
N LYS A 144 21.95 3.57 4.68
CA LYS A 144 23.07 4.48 4.98
C LYS A 144 23.98 3.88 6.05
N ASP A 145 25.29 4.07 5.92
CA ASP A 145 26.29 3.40 6.77
C ASP A 145 26.20 3.77 8.27
N GLY A 146 25.66 4.95 8.61
CA GLY A 146 25.43 5.40 9.98
C GLY A 146 24.08 5.03 10.61
N GLN A 147 23.21 4.29 9.92
CA GLN A 147 21.92 3.87 10.47
C GLN A 147 22.04 2.66 11.40
N ASP A 148 21.09 2.57 12.34
CA ASP A 148 20.91 1.40 13.21
C ASP A 148 20.75 0.12 12.39
N THR A 149 21.34 -0.96 12.89
CA THR A 149 21.34 -2.28 12.23
C THR A 149 19.92 -2.79 11.93
N GLU A 150 18.97 -2.49 12.82
CA GLU A 150 17.56 -2.84 12.66
C GLU A 150 16.94 -2.12 11.45
N LEU A 151 17.18 -0.82 11.31
CA LEU A 151 16.68 -0.02 10.19
C LEU A 151 17.29 -0.43 8.84
N LYS A 152 18.55 -0.87 8.84
CA LYS A 152 19.21 -1.43 7.64
C LYS A 152 18.58 -2.76 7.25
N THR A 153 18.41 -3.64 8.23
CA THR A 153 17.78 -4.96 8.03
C THR A 153 16.36 -4.80 7.50
N LEU A 154 15.57 -3.92 8.09
CA LEU A 154 14.21 -3.62 7.66
C LEU A 154 14.14 -3.22 6.18
N ARG A 155 14.95 -2.23 5.77
CA ARG A 155 14.99 -1.75 4.38
C ARG A 155 15.45 -2.83 3.41
N GLN A 156 16.41 -3.65 3.82
CA GLN A 156 16.89 -4.77 3.01
C GLN A 156 15.78 -5.80 2.81
N SER A 157 15.07 -6.16 3.88
CA SER A 157 14.00 -7.14 3.83
C SER A 157 12.83 -6.65 2.98
N ILE A 158 12.41 -5.38 3.11
CA ILE A 158 11.38 -4.79 2.25
C ILE A 158 11.78 -4.91 0.77
N LYS A 159 13.03 -4.56 0.43
CA LYS A 159 13.53 -4.66 -0.95
C LYS A 159 13.63 -6.08 -1.48
N SER A 160 13.92 -7.07 -0.62
CA SER A 160 13.98 -8.47 -1.04
C SER A 160 12.62 -9.15 -1.09
N SER A 161 11.61 -8.62 -0.40
CA SER A 161 10.27 -9.22 -0.33
C SER A 161 9.39 -8.93 -1.55
N PHE A 162 9.55 -7.76 -2.20
CA PHE A 162 8.71 -7.35 -3.32
C PHE A 162 9.50 -7.27 -4.63
N SER A 163 8.92 -7.76 -5.72
CA SER A 163 9.52 -7.65 -7.06
C SER A 163 9.49 -6.23 -7.63
N ASP A 164 8.50 -5.42 -7.24
CA ASP A 164 8.36 -4.02 -7.62
C ASP A 164 7.88 -3.19 -6.42
N ILE A 165 8.54 -2.05 -6.20
CA ILE A 165 8.17 -1.09 -5.16
C ILE A 165 8.05 0.27 -5.82
N ASP A 166 6.85 0.83 -5.79
CA ASP A 166 6.54 2.12 -6.42
C ASP A 166 5.84 3.05 -5.43
N CYS A 167 5.73 4.32 -5.81
CA CYS A 167 5.07 5.31 -4.97
C CYS A 167 4.38 6.38 -5.81
N PHE A 168 3.20 6.81 -5.38
CA PHE A 168 2.40 7.85 -6.02
C PHE A 168 1.99 8.91 -5.00
N LEU A 169 2.27 10.18 -5.32
CA LEU A 169 1.93 11.32 -4.47
C LEU A 169 0.61 11.95 -4.94
N MET A 170 -0.41 11.95 -4.08
CA MET A 170 -1.72 12.56 -4.36
C MET A 170 -1.87 13.91 -3.68
N PRO A 171 -2.53 14.88 -4.35
CA PRO A 171 -2.93 16.13 -3.70
C PRO A 171 -4.04 15.88 -2.68
N HIS A 172 -4.24 16.86 -1.79
CA HIS A 172 -5.41 16.91 -0.92
C HIS A 172 -6.70 17.02 -1.77
N PRO A 173 -7.77 16.26 -1.47
CA PRO A 173 -8.98 16.21 -2.30
C PRO A 173 -9.83 17.49 -2.23
N GLY A 174 -9.51 18.40 -1.30
CA GLY A 174 -10.22 19.64 -1.04
C GLY A 174 -11.15 19.53 0.18
N GLU A 175 -11.44 20.66 0.82
CA GLU A 175 -12.18 20.72 2.11
C GLU A 175 -13.62 20.18 2.04
N LYS A 176 -14.21 20.09 0.84
CA LYS A 176 -15.57 19.54 0.66
C LYS A 176 -15.63 18.02 0.76
N VAL A 177 -14.47 17.37 0.63
CA VAL A 177 -14.35 15.91 0.56
C VAL A 177 -13.56 15.36 1.76
N ALA A 178 -12.64 16.16 2.29
CA ALA A 178 -11.81 15.83 3.46
C ALA A 178 -12.61 15.74 4.77
#